data_AF-A0A1V6TR03-F1
#
_entry.id   AF-A0A1V6TR03-F1
#
_cell.length_a   1.000
_cell.length_b   1.000
_cell.length_c   1.000
_cell.angle_alpha   90.00
_cell.angle_beta   90.00
_cell.angle_gamma   90.00
#
_symmetry.space_group_name_H-M   'P 1'
#
loop_
_entity.id
_entity.type
_entity.pdbx_description
1 polymer ?
#
loop_
_entity_poly.entity_id
_entity_poly.type
_entity_poly.pdbx_seq_one_letter_code
_entity_poly.pdbx_strand_id
1 'polypeptide(L)'
;MRRASARRTQLGDIPRNRHYIEQNPQYDDSFNGPWYPRESPRDVTMTGTSPRGSRRPSRTNPRKSRKEREEEAKPDEHFPDYLVDLPILPFDESYIGIYQPPQIQRPPRVRWPRPSRPIFKRGECPPGWDDQEPDLDPNDIDSQIARCHERIDDGIMPAIFEHKLVTLEAEKETRDALKRRWPGQSWEVVQRLDSLAGIEEWLKDRNDDCDLLSNVRAITAAYKAGHLDWVQGLVTYWYDGKPLTHPRPYSPKELLEIANALGGAETGLWVEGLNGPGPNRAKAVQTAGPPQTPFPGSGAELPNLRVAVRLPDAPEWAYHEFNMLDDTGCDHMILFYGDLVLLQNMESDATGHTPTTIPPLTGVIHTIMGDGSYSYQYVRMLRLAMFGDNNGGMMTNAGIWDLVQCAIKDGYQENIADERVCGIWSRYKLYTGTCPDQSGRIYFSDNRVDMLNAVPSTIHAPASRFLPHSPIETAHGIYQPPPIPNANSFTNPLDLPTATGPGVPKIPPHIAARYALRQGQGQGQGQGSVP
;
A
#
# COMPACT_ATOMS: atom_id res chain seq x y z
N MET A 1 -3.63 -12.47 -70.27
CA MET A 1 -2.22 -12.27 -70.67
C MET A 1 -1.45 -11.64 -69.51
N ARG A 2 -0.23 -12.13 -69.27
CA ARG A 2 0.83 -11.67 -68.35
C ARG A 2 0.63 -11.88 -66.83
N ARG A 3 1.31 -12.95 -66.36
CA ARG A 3 1.70 -13.24 -64.98
C ARG A 3 2.71 -12.20 -64.49
N ALA A 4 2.64 -11.83 -63.21
CA ALA A 4 3.71 -11.12 -62.49
C ALA A 4 4.21 -12.02 -61.34
N SER A 5 5.51 -12.30 -61.36
CA SER A 5 6.24 -13.18 -60.46
C SER A 5 6.49 -12.55 -59.08
N ALA A 6 6.39 -13.39 -58.06
CA ALA A 6 6.89 -13.16 -56.72
C ALA A 6 8.43 -13.02 -56.70
N ARG A 7 8.95 -11.99 -56.02
CA ARG A 7 10.36 -11.87 -55.68
C ARG A 7 10.60 -12.41 -54.28
N ARG A 8 11.51 -13.38 -54.23
CA ARG A 8 12.03 -14.10 -53.06
C ARG A 8 13.20 -13.28 -52.52
N THR A 9 13.08 -12.72 -51.32
CA THR A 9 14.19 -12.06 -50.62
C THR A 9 15.02 -13.11 -49.89
N GLN A 10 16.30 -13.19 -50.23
CA GLN A 10 17.29 -14.06 -49.59
C GLN A 10 17.67 -13.48 -48.22
N LEU A 11 17.56 -14.31 -47.18
CA LEU A 11 18.15 -14.08 -45.87
C LEU A 11 19.66 -14.29 -45.98
N GLY A 12 20.42 -13.26 -45.60
CA GLY A 12 21.88 -13.32 -45.49
C GLY A 12 22.33 -14.08 -44.25
N ASP A 13 23.42 -14.82 -44.43
CA ASP A 13 24.09 -15.66 -43.43
C ASP A 13 24.60 -14.86 -42.23
N ILE A 14 24.27 -15.33 -41.02
CA ILE A 14 24.87 -14.88 -39.76
C ILE A 14 25.91 -15.95 -39.34
N PRO A 15 27.17 -15.58 -39.06
CA PRO A 15 28.21 -16.55 -38.71
C PRO A 15 27.98 -17.13 -37.30
N ARG A 16 28.05 -18.46 -37.22
CA ARG A 16 28.08 -19.24 -35.98
C ARG A 16 29.44 -19.09 -35.31
N ASN A 17 29.49 -18.50 -34.12
CA ASN A 17 30.63 -18.68 -33.22
C ASN A 17 30.39 -19.88 -32.30
N ARG A 18 31.31 -20.86 -32.42
CA ARG A 18 31.50 -22.01 -31.53
C ARG A 18 32.65 -21.71 -30.55
N HIS A 19 32.60 -22.37 -29.39
CA HIS A 19 33.56 -22.42 -28.27
C HIS A 19 33.35 -21.30 -27.25
N TYR A 20 32.93 -21.58 -26.01
CA TYR A 20 33.58 -22.44 -25.01
C TYR A 20 32.62 -23.32 -24.19
N ILE A 21 32.99 -24.58 -24.00
CA ILE A 21 32.48 -25.57 -23.03
C ILE A 21 33.66 -25.87 -22.08
N GLU A 22 33.36 -26.27 -20.84
CA GLU A 22 34.23 -26.71 -19.73
C GLU A 22 34.55 -25.59 -18.70
N GLN A 23 34.33 -25.75 -17.39
CA GLN A 23 34.19 -26.92 -16.50
C GLN A 23 33.31 -26.58 -15.28
N ASN A 24 32.42 -27.50 -14.93
CA ASN A 24 31.77 -27.61 -13.61
C ASN A 24 32.80 -28.01 -12.54
N PRO A 25 32.80 -27.43 -11.34
CA PRO A 25 33.19 -28.14 -10.14
C PRO A 25 32.01 -28.96 -9.64
N GLN A 26 32.22 -30.27 -9.58
CA GLN A 26 31.37 -31.22 -8.87
C GLN A 26 31.12 -30.73 -7.44
N TYR A 27 29.86 -30.53 -7.07
CA TYR A 27 29.48 -30.45 -5.66
C TYR A 27 29.43 -31.87 -5.10
N ASP A 28 30.26 -32.09 -4.08
CA ASP A 28 30.42 -33.33 -3.35
C ASP A 28 29.21 -33.54 -2.42
N ASP A 29 28.38 -34.52 -2.76
CA ASP A 29 27.35 -35.12 -1.91
C ASP A 29 28.00 -35.96 -0.81
N SER A 30 28.53 -35.32 0.23
CA SER A 30 28.93 -36.04 1.44
C SER A 30 28.96 -35.18 2.70
N PHE A 31 27.80 -34.81 3.24
CA PHE A 31 27.71 -34.56 4.70
C PHE A 31 26.35 -34.97 5.27
N ASN A 32 26.18 -36.29 5.40
CA ASN A 32 25.23 -36.90 6.32
C ASN A 32 25.86 -36.91 7.73
N GLY A 33 25.24 -36.25 8.70
CA GLY A 33 25.64 -36.33 10.10
C GLY A 33 24.75 -35.49 11.04
N PRO A 34 24.06 -36.11 12.01
CA PRO A 34 22.93 -35.51 12.73
C PRO A 34 23.38 -34.70 13.95
N TRP A 35 22.71 -33.57 14.23
CA TRP A 35 22.89 -32.82 15.48
C TRP A 35 21.55 -32.42 16.11
N TYR A 36 21.07 -33.31 16.98
CA TYR A 36 20.55 -33.01 18.32
C TYR A 36 21.16 -34.11 19.24
N PRO A 37 21.17 -34.02 20.60
CA PRO A 37 20.51 -33.06 21.49
C PRO A 37 21.41 -32.57 22.67
N ARG A 38 20.92 -31.65 23.51
CA ARG A 38 20.75 -31.89 24.98
C ARG A 38 20.25 -30.66 25.74
N GLU A 39 19.15 -30.88 26.43
CA GLU A 39 18.75 -30.19 27.66
C GLU A 39 19.66 -30.57 28.84
N SER A 40 19.60 -29.73 29.89
CA SER A 40 19.57 -30.06 31.35
C SER A 40 20.49 -29.13 32.16
N PRO A 41 20.38 -29.07 33.50
CA PRO A 41 19.19 -28.73 34.29
C PRO A 41 19.58 -27.75 35.43
N ARG A 42 18.60 -27.14 36.12
CA ARG A 42 18.79 -26.75 37.54
C ARG A 42 17.53 -27.00 38.36
N ASP A 43 17.64 -28.02 39.20
CA ASP A 43 16.85 -28.22 40.41
C ASP A 43 17.15 -27.13 41.46
N VAL A 44 16.11 -26.61 42.10
CA VAL A 44 16.11 -26.32 43.54
C VAL A 44 14.80 -26.83 44.12
N THR A 45 14.93 -27.59 45.19
CA THR A 45 13.95 -28.46 45.83
C THR A 45 13.15 -27.77 46.96
N MET A 46 12.14 -28.52 47.45
CA MET A 46 11.49 -28.46 48.78
C MET A 46 10.45 -27.32 48.99
N THR A 47 9.22 -27.52 49.46
CA THR A 47 8.59 -28.54 50.32
C THR A 47 7.06 -28.49 50.20
N GLY A 48 6.36 -29.57 50.63
CA GLY A 48 5.11 -29.43 51.41
C GLY A 48 3.85 -30.11 50.88
N THR A 49 3.68 -31.38 51.21
CA THR A 49 2.42 -32.13 51.11
C THR A 49 1.44 -31.88 52.27
N SER A 50 0.15 -31.92 51.92
CA SER A 50 -0.96 -32.60 52.63
C SER A 50 -2.03 -31.81 53.43
N PRO A 51 -3.26 -32.39 53.56
CA PRO A 51 -4.54 -31.67 53.51
C PRO A 51 -5.42 -31.83 54.77
N ARG A 52 -6.53 -31.08 54.82
CA ARG A 52 -7.81 -31.26 55.59
C ARG A 52 -8.46 -29.87 55.70
N GLY A 53 -9.76 -29.64 55.65
CA GLY A 53 -10.95 -30.46 55.56
C GLY A 53 -12.19 -29.58 55.80
N SER A 54 -13.35 -30.06 55.33
CA SER A 54 -14.72 -29.83 55.82
C SER A 54 -15.20 -28.40 56.16
N ARG A 55 -16.30 -27.95 55.51
CA ARG A 55 -17.67 -27.91 56.08
C ARG A 55 -18.64 -27.10 55.18
N ARG A 56 -19.74 -27.77 54.81
CA ARG A 56 -21.07 -27.21 54.44
C ARG A 56 -21.68 -26.39 55.62
N PRO A 57 -22.85 -25.69 55.54
CA PRO A 57 -23.93 -25.79 54.55
C PRO A 57 -24.67 -24.48 54.12
N SER A 58 -25.51 -24.66 53.10
CA SER A 58 -26.85 -24.08 52.84
C SER A 58 -27.11 -22.57 52.99
N ARG A 59 -27.67 -21.97 51.92
CA ARG A 59 -28.92 -21.21 52.05
C ARG A 59 -29.71 -21.17 50.74
N THR A 60 -30.99 -21.41 50.90
CA THR A 60 -32.10 -21.49 49.96
C THR A 60 -32.74 -20.10 49.75
N ASN A 61 -33.11 -19.81 48.49
CA ASN A 61 -34.28 -19.03 47.97
C ASN A 61 -34.56 -17.59 48.50
N PRO A 62 -35.23 -16.68 47.73
CA PRO A 62 -36.28 -16.95 46.75
C PRO A 62 -36.35 -16.10 45.47
N ARG A 63 -37.21 -16.61 44.55
CA ARG A 63 -37.89 -15.97 43.42
C ARG A 63 -38.36 -14.52 43.67
N LYS A 64 -38.18 -13.65 42.67
CA LYS A 64 -39.02 -12.47 42.35
C LYS A 64 -39.06 -12.30 40.82
N SER A 65 -40.16 -12.70 40.16
CA SER A 65 -41.17 -11.81 39.53
C SER A 65 -40.57 -10.86 38.49
N ARG A 66 -40.54 -11.27 37.20
CA ARG A 66 -41.51 -10.89 36.16
C ARG A 66 -41.79 -9.39 36.13
N LYS A 67 -41.08 -8.68 35.27
CA LYS A 67 -41.51 -7.39 34.70
C LYS A 67 -41.37 -7.54 33.19
N GLU A 68 -42.52 -7.79 32.55
CA GLU A 68 -42.69 -7.67 31.10
C GLU A 68 -42.28 -6.25 30.71
N ARG A 69 -41.27 -6.17 29.86
CA ARG A 69 -40.92 -4.96 29.13
C ARG A 69 -41.32 -5.24 27.69
N GLU A 70 -42.27 -4.45 27.21
CA GLU A 70 -42.75 -4.43 25.84
C GLU A 70 -41.55 -4.42 24.87
N GLU A 71 -41.52 -5.43 24.01
CA GLU A 71 -40.70 -5.46 22.81
C GLU A 71 -41.26 -4.40 21.84
N GLU A 72 -40.55 -3.27 21.73
CA GLU A 72 -40.57 -2.48 20.51
C GLU A 72 -40.00 -3.36 19.40
N ALA A 73 -40.87 -3.72 18.45
CA ALA A 73 -40.49 -4.41 17.23
C ALA A 73 -39.42 -3.60 16.50
N LYS A 74 -38.17 -4.05 16.61
CA LYS A 74 -37.13 -3.66 15.67
C LYS A 74 -37.50 -4.24 14.30
N PRO A 75 -37.32 -3.49 13.21
CA PRO A 75 -37.50 -4.06 11.88
C PRO A 75 -36.54 -5.24 11.73
N ASP A 76 -37.08 -6.40 11.37
CA ASP A 76 -36.33 -7.56 10.91
C ASP A 76 -35.52 -7.14 9.68
N GLU A 77 -34.25 -6.77 9.89
CA GLU A 77 -33.23 -6.80 8.85
C GLU A 77 -32.86 -8.27 8.62
N HIS A 78 -33.79 -8.99 8.00
CA HIS A 78 -33.54 -10.33 7.49
C HIS A 78 -32.66 -10.16 6.24
N PHE A 79 -31.33 -10.19 6.44
CA PHE A 79 -30.38 -10.38 5.36
C PHE A 79 -30.76 -11.70 4.66
N PRO A 80 -31.01 -11.71 3.33
CA PRO A 80 -31.45 -12.93 2.68
C PRO A 80 -30.31 -13.97 2.70
N ASP A 81 -30.62 -15.18 3.18
CA ASP A 81 -29.77 -16.38 3.22
C ASP A 81 -29.39 -16.84 1.79
N TYR A 82 -28.42 -16.16 1.18
CA TYR A 82 -27.74 -16.62 -0.04
C TYR A 82 -26.23 -16.74 0.19
N LEU A 83 -25.82 -17.15 1.39
CA LEU A 83 -24.44 -17.48 1.69
C LEU A 83 -24.03 -18.65 0.78
N VAL A 84 -23.11 -18.37 -0.15
CA VAL A 84 -22.26 -19.39 -0.76
C VAL A 84 -21.70 -20.23 0.40
N ASP A 85 -21.69 -21.56 0.29
CA ASP A 85 -21.08 -22.48 1.27
C ASP A 85 -19.55 -22.21 1.35
N LEU A 86 -19.18 -21.11 1.97
CA LEU A 86 -17.81 -20.73 2.29
C LEU A 86 -17.33 -21.64 3.44
N PRO A 87 -16.03 -21.93 3.55
CA PRO A 87 -15.48 -22.68 4.68
C PRO A 87 -15.95 -22.07 6.00
N ILE A 88 -16.27 -22.93 6.99
CA ILE A 88 -16.80 -22.59 8.31
C ILE A 88 -15.76 -21.76 9.08
N LEU A 89 -15.63 -20.50 8.71
CA LEU A 89 -15.06 -19.45 9.53
C LEU A 89 -16.24 -18.80 10.24
N PRO A 90 -16.11 -18.37 11.52
CA PRO A 90 -17.15 -17.61 12.19
C PRO A 90 -17.19 -16.21 11.55
N PHE A 91 -17.85 -16.10 10.40
CA PHE A 91 -18.05 -14.85 9.66
C PHE A 91 -19.10 -13.94 10.31
N ASP A 92 -19.88 -14.52 11.23
CA ASP A 92 -20.98 -13.87 11.95
C ASP A 92 -20.51 -13.04 13.16
N GLU A 93 -19.23 -13.13 13.55
CA GLU A 93 -18.68 -12.36 14.66
C GLU A 93 -18.23 -10.95 14.21
N SER A 94 -18.85 -9.93 14.77
CA SER A 94 -18.38 -8.54 14.64
C SER A 94 -17.41 -8.19 15.76
N TYR A 95 -16.30 -7.55 15.39
CA TYR A 95 -15.29 -7.07 16.34
C TYR A 95 -15.44 -5.58 16.69
N ILE A 96 -16.50 -4.92 16.21
CA ILE A 96 -16.80 -3.54 16.60
C ILE A 96 -16.97 -3.47 18.12
N GLY A 97 -16.28 -2.52 18.76
CA GLY A 97 -16.31 -2.31 20.21
C GLY A 97 -15.48 -3.32 21.02
N ILE A 98 -14.99 -4.39 20.40
CA ILE A 98 -14.10 -5.38 21.01
C ILE A 98 -12.65 -5.10 20.60
N TYR A 99 -12.43 -4.83 19.31
CA TYR A 99 -11.12 -4.49 18.79
C TYR A 99 -10.73 -3.08 19.21
N GLN A 100 -9.53 -2.96 19.76
CA GLN A 100 -8.92 -1.67 20.08
C GLN A 100 -7.76 -1.45 19.11
N PRO A 101 -7.85 -0.44 18.22
CA PRO A 101 -6.73 -0.12 17.36
C PRO A 101 -5.53 0.27 18.21
N PRO A 102 -4.30 -0.03 17.76
CA PRO A 102 -3.09 0.37 18.47
C PRO A 102 -3.08 1.88 18.64
N GLN A 103 -3.09 2.34 19.89
CA GLN A 103 -3.00 3.76 20.18
C GLN A 103 -1.56 4.22 20.01
N ILE A 104 -1.37 5.20 19.12
CA ILE A 104 -0.08 5.87 18.96
C ILE A 104 0.16 6.68 20.24
N GLN A 105 1.16 6.28 21.03
CA GLN A 105 1.57 7.05 22.19
C GLN A 105 2.23 8.34 21.70
N ARG A 106 1.53 9.46 21.89
CA ARG A 106 2.07 10.79 21.57
C ARG A 106 2.88 11.31 22.76
N PRO A 107 4.00 12.01 22.52
CA PRO A 107 4.76 12.64 23.58
C PRO A 107 3.88 13.67 24.32
N PRO A 108 4.16 13.94 25.61
CA PRO A 108 3.42 14.93 26.36
C PRO A 108 3.60 16.32 25.73
N ARG A 109 2.55 17.14 25.79
CA ARG A 109 2.59 18.53 25.31
C ARG A 109 3.70 19.31 26.00
N VAL A 110 4.55 19.96 25.20
CA VAL A 110 5.61 20.86 25.67
C VAL A 110 5.27 22.29 25.28
N ARG A 111 5.20 23.17 26.28
CA ARG A 111 5.08 24.62 26.08
C ARG A 111 6.42 25.28 26.31
N TRP A 112 6.82 26.13 25.36
CA TRP A 112 8.07 26.87 25.44
C TRP A 112 7.83 28.25 26.05
N PRO A 113 8.75 28.77 26.88
CA PRO A 113 8.63 30.13 27.38
C PRO A 113 8.79 31.13 26.24
N ARG A 114 7.95 32.17 26.24
CA ARG A 114 8.03 33.26 25.28
C ARG A 114 9.39 33.98 25.41
N PRO A 115 10.22 34.04 24.35
CA PRO A 115 11.47 34.76 24.36
C PRO A 115 11.20 36.28 24.39
N SER A 116 12.19 37.05 24.85
CA SER A 116 12.08 38.53 24.91
C SER A 116 11.99 39.19 23.52
N ARG A 117 12.49 38.51 22.49
CA ARG A 117 12.38 38.90 21.09
C ARG A 117 11.97 37.68 20.26
N PRO A 118 11.20 37.83 19.17
CA PRO A 118 10.87 36.70 18.32
C PRO A 118 12.12 36.02 17.75
N ILE A 119 12.10 34.69 17.73
CA ILE A 119 13.16 33.84 17.20
C ILE A 119 12.83 33.55 15.72
N PHE A 120 13.72 33.95 14.81
CA PHE A 120 13.57 33.68 13.37
C PHE A 120 14.59 32.68 12.83
N LYS A 121 15.54 32.25 13.67
CA LYS A 121 16.60 31.31 13.30
C LYS A 121 16.42 30.01 14.05
N ARG A 122 16.43 28.89 13.32
CA ARG A 122 16.29 27.54 13.90
C ARG A 122 17.31 27.26 15.01
N GLY A 123 18.56 27.72 14.85
CA GLY A 123 19.62 27.54 15.85
C GLY A 123 19.42 28.32 17.16
N GLU A 124 18.48 29.25 17.21
CA GLU A 124 18.10 29.99 18.43
C GLU A 124 16.87 29.39 19.12
N CYS A 125 16.25 28.35 18.56
CA CYS A 125 15.07 27.70 19.13
C CYS A 125 15.43 26.94 20.42
N PRO A 126 14.49 26.80 21.37
CA PRO A 126 14.71 26.02 22.59
C PRO A 126 15.11 24.57 22.30
N PRO A 127 15.94 23.94 23.16
CA PRO A 127 16.30 22.54 23.01
C PRO A 127 15.06 21.63 23.01
N GLY A 128 14.92 20.78 21.99
CA GLY A 128 13.77 19.88 21.84
C GLY A 128 12.56 20.50 21.13
N TRP A 129 12.65 21.74 20.67
CA TRP A 129 11.63 22.35 19.80
C TRP A 129 11.59 21.64 18.44
N ASP A 130 10.37 21.43 17.92
CA ASP A 130 10.08 20.73 16.67
C ASP A 130 8.91 21.44 15.97
N ASP A 131 9.02 21.70 14.66
CA ASP A 131 7.96 22.33 13.84
C ASP A 131 6.85 21.34 13.43
N GLN A 132 7.09 20.04 13.60
CA GLN A 132 6.12 19.00 13.29
C GLN A 132 5.08 18.79 14.40
N GLU A 133 5.30 19.37 15.59
CA GLU A 133 4.37 19.29 16.74
C GLU A 133 3.96 17.83 17.05
N PRO A 134 4.92 16.95 17.39
CA PRO A 134 4.68 15.50 17.47
C PRO A 134 3.69 15.07 18.56
N ASP A 135 3.37 15.97 19.51
CA ASP A 135 2.36 15.75 20.55
C ASP A 135 0.92 15.83 20.02
N LEU A 136 0.71 16.41 18.84
CA LEU A 136 -0.61 16.55 18.21
C LEU A 136 -0.88 15.45 17.20
N ASP A 137 -2.16 15.20 16.95
CA ASP A 137 -2.58 14.41 15.81
C ASP A 137 -2.40 15.19 14.50
N PRO A 138 -1.69 14.67 13.50
CA PRO A 138 -1.63 15.28 12.17
C PRO A 138 -3.02 15.50 11.55
N ASN A 139 -4.00 14.64 11.87
CA ASN A 139 -5.35 14.71 11.32
C ASN A 139 -6.28 15.63 12.13
N ASP A 140 -5.88 16.07 13.33
CA ASP A 140 -6.63 17.05 14.12
C ASP A 140 -6.27 18.47 13.67
N ILE A 141 -6.82 18.84 12.51
CA ILE A 141 -6.58 20.14 11.86
C ILE A 141 -6.91 21.31 12.80
N ASP A 142 -7.95 21.18 13.64
CA ASP A 142 -8.35 22.25 14.54
C ASP A 142 -7.32 22.46 15.65
N SER A 143 -6.80 21.38 16.25
CA SER A 143 -5.69 21.46 17.21
C SER A 143 -4.40 21.96 16.56
N GLN A 144 -4.12 21.57 15.31
CA GLN A 144 -2.95 22.05 14.56
C GLN A 144 -3.04 23.57 14.28
N ILE A 145 -4.22 24.07 13.88
CA ILE A 145 -4.48 25.50 13.69
C ILE A 145 -4.28 26.26 15.01
N ALA A 146 -4.88 25.76 16.10
CA ALA A 146 -4.73 26.37 17.42
C ALA A 146 -3.26 26.42 17.86
N ARG A 147 -2.48 25.37 17.57
CA ARG A 147 -1.04 25.33 17.85
C ARG A 147 -0.25 26.32 17.00
N CYS A 148 -0.62 26.51 15.74
CA CYS A 148 0.02 27.54 14.90
C CYS A 148 -0.15 28.93 15.52
N HIS A 149 -1.36 29.29 15.95
CA HIS A 149 -1.58 30.56 16.66
C HIS A 149 -0.76 30.67 17.95
N GLU A 150 -0.73 29.61 18.77
CA GLU A 150 0.09 29.57 19.99
C GLU A 150 1.57 29.83 19.68
N ARG A 151 2.12 29.23 18.63
CA ARG A 151 3.53 29.36 18.26
C ARG A 151 3.87 30.73 17.67
N ILE A 152 2.95 31.32 16.92
CA ILE A 152 3.04 32.70 16.45
C ILE A 152 3.09 33.66 17.66
N ASP A 153 2.21 33.45 18.64
CA ASP A 153 2.15 34.24 19.87
C ASP A 153 3.38 34.06 20.78
N ASP A 154 3.86 32.82 20.90
CA ASP A 154 5.11 32.47 21.57
C ASP A 154 6.32 33.12 20.86
N GLY A 155 6.19 33.59 19.62
CA GLY A 155 7.25 34.25 18.88
C GLY A 155 8.42 33.33 18.54
N ILE A 156 8.20 32.02 18.43
CA ILE A 156 9.23 31.05 18.05
C ILE A 156 8.96 30.60 16.61
N MET A 157 9.82 31.01 15.69
CA MET A 157 9.71 30.75 14.23
C MET A 157 8.33 31.12 13.64
N PRO A 158 7.79 32.33 13.92
CA PRO A 158 6.41 32.69 13.56
C PRO A 158 6.12 32.52 12.06
N ALA A 159 7.07 32.85 11.17
CA ALA A 159 6.90 32.72 9.72
C ALA A 159 6.61 31.28 9.25
N ILE A 160 7.17 30.25 9.93
CA ILE A 160 6.89 28.84 9.59
C ILE A 160 5.43 28.51 9.92
N PHE A 161 4.96 28.95 11.09
CA PHE A 161 3.60 28.67 11.54
C PHE A 161 2.56 29.54 10.84
N GLU A 162 2.88 30.75 10.39
CA GLU A 162 2.03 31.55 9.51
C GLU A 162 1.81 30.83 8.17
N HIS A 163 2.87 30.30 7.56
CA HIS A 163 2.74 29.50 6.34
C HIS A 163 1.94 28.21 6.58
N LYS A 164 2.23 27.47 7.66
CA LYS A 164 1.51 26.24 8.02
C LYS A 164 0.03 26.52 8.28
N LEU A 165 -0.30 27.65 8.92
CA LEU A 165 -1.67 28.09 9.18
C LEU A 165 -2.46 28.26 7.88
N VAL A 166 -1.89 28.94 6.87
CA VAL A 166 -2.54 29.11 5.56
C VAL A 166 -2.88 27.77 4.92
N THR A 167 -1.95 26.81 4.96
CA THR A 167 -2.19 25.45 4.42
C THR A 167 -3.29 24.73 5.21
N LEU A 168 -3.26 24.77 6.54
CA LEU A 168 -4.23 24.10 7.40
C LEU A 168 -5.63 24.71 7.29
N GLU A 169 -5.74 26.02 7.11
CA GLU A 169 -7.02 26.70 6.90
C GLU A 169 -7.65 26.29 5.57
N ALA A 170 -6.88 26.21 4.49
CA ALA A 170 -7.35 25.71 3.20
C ALA A 170 -7.76 24.22 3.26
N GLU A 171 -7.00 23.40 4.00
CA GLU A 171 -7.34 21.99 4.23
C GLU A 171 -8.63 21.86 5.05
N LYS A 172 -8.79 22.69 6.09
CA LYS A 172 -10.02 22.76 6.89
C LYS A 172 -11.23 23.14 6.05
N GLU A 173 -11.11 24.14 5.17
CA GLU A 173 -12.20 24.53 4.28
C GLU A 173 -12.61 23.37 3.35
N THR A 174 -11.63 22.67 2.80
CA THR A 174 -11.85 21.48 1.95
C THR A 174 -12.54 20.36 2.75
N ARG A 175 -12.05 20.06 3.96
CA ARG A 175 -12.64 19.09 4.88
C ARG A 175 -14.08 19.43 5.23
N ASP A 176 -14.33 20.68 5.58
CA ASP A 176 -15.65 21.14 6.01
C ASP A 176 -16.63 21.20 4.81
N ALA A 177 -16.15 21.47 3.59
CA ALA A 177 -16.92 21.34 2.36
C ALA A 177 -17.36 19.89 2.10
N LEU A 178 -16.46 18.92 2.26
CA LEU A 178 -16.78 17.50 2.14
C LEU A 178 -17.72 17.01 3.24
N LYS A 179 -17.51 17.43 4.50
CA LYS A 179 -18.42 17.10 5.61
C LYS A 179 -19.83 17.64 5.39
N ARG A 180 -19.98 18.82 4.75
CA ARG A 180 -21.30 19.35 4.39
C ARG A 180 -22.05 18.48 3.39
N ARG A 181 -21.34 17.76 2.51
CA ARG A 181 -21.93 16.81 1.55
C ARG A 181 -22.51 15.57 2.25
N TRP A 182 -21.93 15.18 3.39
CA TRP A 182 -22.27 13.97 4.14
C TRP A 182 -22.50 14.27 5.63
N PRO A 183 -23.57 15.00 5.97
CA PRO A 183 -23.82 15.42 7.35
C PRO A 183 -24.05 14.22 8.28
N GLY A 184 -23.48 14.27 9.47
CA GLY A 184 -23.64 13.25 10.51
C GLY A 184 -22.68 12.05 10.40
N GLN A 185 -21.87 11.97 9.35
CA GLN A 185 -20.87 10.93 9.18
C GLN A 185 -19.53 11.30 9.84
N SER A 186 -18.75 10.28 10.26
CA SER A 186 -17.37 10.46 10.71
C SER A 186 -16.49 10.98 9.56
N TRP A 187 -15.35 11.60 9.88
CA TRP A 187 -14.49 12.17 8.84
C TRP A 187 -13.91 11.09 7.93
N GLU A 188 -13.57 9.95 8.51
CA GLU A 188 -13.06 8.77 7.83
C GLU A 188 -14.09 8.23 6.83
N VAL A 189 -15.37 8.13 7.23
CA VAL A 189 -16.46 7.73 6.33
C VAL A 189 -16.67 8.76 5.21
N VAL A 190 -16.57 10.06 5.52
CA VAL A 190 -16.68 11.13 4.51
C VAL A 190 -15.58 11.00 3.44
N GLN A 191 -14.32 10.82 3.85
CA GLN A 191 -13.19 10.61 2.93
C GLN A 191 -13.39 9.35 2.08
N ARG A 192 -13.91 8.30 2.70
CA ARG A 192 -14.12 7.02 2.02
C ARG A 192 -15.24 7.10 0.99
N LEU A 193 -16.35 7.74 1.33
CA LEU A 193 -17.46 7.98 0.40
C LEU A 193 -17.03 8.81 -0.81
N ASP A 194 -16.15 9.79 -0.62
CA ASP A 194 -15.59 10.58 -1.73
C ASP A 194 -14.68 9.71 -2.63
N SER A 195 -13.81 8.89 -2.03
CA SER A 195 -12.95 7.97 -2.77
C SER A 195 -13.75 6.91 -3.53
N LEU A 196 -14.79 6.34 -2.92
CA LEU A 196 -15.67 5.36 -3.56
C LEU A 196 -16.44 5.96 -4.74
N ALA A 197 -16.81 7.25 -4.68
CA ALA A 197 -17.44 7.94 -5.81
C ALA A 197 -16.50 8.02 -7.03
N GLY A 198 -15.23 8.39 -6.81
CA GLY A 198 -14.22 8.40 -7.88
C GLY A 198 -13.93 7.00 -8.43
N ILE A 199 -13.86 5.99 -7.57
CA ILE A 199 -13.70 4.59 -7.99
C ILE A 199 -14.91 4.12 -8.81
N GLU A 200 -16.13 4.47 -8.43
CA GLU A 200 -17.34 4.11 -9.18
C GLU A 200 -17.33 4.69 -10.59
N GLU A 201 -16.91 5.95 -10.75
CA GLU A 201 -16.74 6.60 -12.06
C GLU A 201 -15.67 5.90 -12.90
N TRP A 202 -14.49 5.64 -12.31
CA TRP A 202 -13.40 4.95 -13.00
C TRP A 202 -13.78 3.53 -13.46
N LEU A 203 -14.48 2.76 -12.63
CA LEU A 203 -14.95 1.42 -13.01
C LEU A 203 -15.95 1.47 -14.17
N LYS A 204 -16.87 2.44 -14.18
CA LYS A 204 -17.81 2.63 -15.30
C LYS A 204 -17.08 2.91 -16.61
N ASP A 205 -16.09 3.80 -16.57
CA ASP A 205 -15.31 4.17 -17.76
C ASP A 205 -14.52 3.00 -18.34
N ARG A 206 -14.15 2.02 -17.50
CA ARG A 206 -13.45 0.79 -17.88
C ARG A 206 -14.35 -0.40 -18.14
N ASN A 207 -15.66 -0.20 -18.12
CA ASN A 207 -16.66 -1.26 -18.29
C ASN A 207 -16.53 -2.36 -17.22
N ASP A 208 -16.09 -2.00 -16.01
CA ASP A 208 -16.01 -2.86 -14.83
C ASP A 208 -15.43 -4.26 -15.13
N ASP A 209 -14.25 -4.29 -15.76
CA ASP A 209 -13.63 -5.52 -16.28
C ASP A 209 -13.30 -6.58 -15.20
N CYS A 210 -13.40 -6.19 -13.92
CA CYS A 210 -13.21 -7.06 -12.76
C CYS A 210 -14.46 -7.23 -11.88
N ASP A 211 -15.66 -6.87 -12.36
CA ASP A 211 -16.95 -7.04 -11.66
C ASP A 211 -16.99 -6.44 -10.23
N LEU A 212 -16.40 -5.27 -10.02
CA LEU A 212 -16.30 -4.61 -8.71
C LEU A 212 -17.37 -3.55 -8.48
N LEU A 213 -18.09 -3.11 -9.51
CA LEU A 213 -19.03 -2.00 -9.41
C LEU A 213 -20.20 -2.30 -8.46
N SER A 214 -20.66 -3.55 -8.42
CA SER A 214 -21.71 -4.00 -7.49
C SER A 214 -21.26 -3.85 -6.03
N ASN A 215 -20.03 -4.25 -5.71
CA ASN A 215 -19.44 -4.08 -4.38
C ASN A 215 -19.31 -2.61 -4.01
N VAL A 216 -18.72 -1.78 -4.88
CA VAL A 216 -18.51 -0.35 -4.62
C VAL A 216 -19.83 0.35 -4.29
N ARG A 217 -20.90 0.03 -5.02
CA ARG A 217 -22.24 0.57 -4.77
C ARG A 217 -22.83 0.07 -3.45
N ALA A 218 -22.70 -1.22 -3.15
CA ALA A 218 -23.21 -1.80 -1.92
C ALA A 218 -22.52 -1.24 -0.68
N ILE A 219 -21.19 -1.11 -0.72
CA ILE A 219 -20.38 -0.49 0.35
C ILE A 219 -20.77 0.97 0.53
N THR A 220 -20.88 1.72 -0.58
CA THR A 220 -21.34 3.12 -0.54
C THR A 220 -22.70 3.25 0.11
N ALA A 221 -23.64 2.34 -0.21
CA ALA A 221 -24.97 2.32 0.41
C ALA A 221 -24.89 1.99 1.91
N ALA A 222 -24.07 1.02 2.31
CA ALA A 222 -23.89 0.63 3.70
C ALA A 222 -23.33 1.77 4.57
N TYR A 223 -22.35 2.52 4.09
CA TYR A 223 -21.84 3.72 4.76
C TYR A 223 -22.92 4.80 4.89
N LYS A 224 -23.64 5.09 3.80
CA LYS A 224 -24.70 6.10 3.80
C LYS A 224 -25.84 5.75 4.77
N ALA A 225 -26.16 4.46 4.89
CA ALA A 225 -27.16 3.96 5.83
C ALA A 225 -26.66 3.90 7.29
N GLY A 226 -25.35 4.05 7.53
CA GLY A 226 -24.74 3.87 8.85
C GLY A 226 -24.64 2.41 9.28
N HIS A 227 -24.80 1.46 8.35
CA HIS A 227 -24.65 0.01 8.60
C HIS A 227 -23.17 -0.41 8.57
N LEU A 228 -22.32 0.43 7.98
CA LEU A 228 -20.88 0.29 7.97
C LEU A 228 -20.26 1.57 8.52
N ASP A 229 -19.23 1.43 9.36
CA ASP A 229 -18.42 2.53 9.88
C ASP A 229 -16.94 2.22 9.66
N TRP A 230 -16.10 3.25 9.71
CA TRP A 230 -14.66 3.10 9.56
C TRP A 230 -13.99 2.85 10.91
N VAL A 231 -13.49 1.63 11.10
CA VAL A 231 -12.71 1.28 12.30
C VAL A 231 -11.32 0.82 11.85
N GLN A 232 -10.30 1.59 12.21
CA GLN A 232 -8.92 1.27 11.85
C GLN A 232 -8.55 -0.16 12.26
N GLY A 233 -8.00 -0.94 11.32
CA GLY A 233 -7.57 -2.32 11.55
C GLY A 233 -8.66 -3.38 11.40
N LEU A 234 -9.93 -2.99 11.24
CA LEU A 234 -11.01 -3.89 10.87
C LEU A 234 -11.28 -3.82 9.37
N VAL A 235 -11.63 -4.96 8.79
CA VAL A 235 -12.00 -5.12 7.39
C VAL A 235 -13.35 -5.81 7.25
N THR A 236 -13.99 -5.62 6.10
CA THR A 236 -15.12 -6.42 5.64
C THR A 236 -14.84 -6.94 4.24
N TYR A 237 -15.16 -8.20 3.98
CA TYR A 237 -15.01 -8.81 2.67
C TYR A 237 -16.35 -8.70 1.92
N TRP A 238 -16.29 -8.39 0.62
CA TRP A 238 -17.47 -8.20 -0.22
C TRP A 238 -17.31 -8.96 -1.53
N TYR A 239 -18.42 -9.52 -2.01
CA TYR A 239 -18.50 -10.18 -3.31
C TYR A 239 -19.91 -10.05 -3.87
N ASP A 240 -20.02 -9.73 -5.16
CA ASP A 240 -21.31 -9.56 -5.86
C ASP A 240 -22.30 -8.64 -5.12
N GLY A 241 -21.79 -7.51 -4.62
CA GLY A 241 -22.58 -6.51 -3.89
C GLY A 241 -23.05 -6.94 -2.51
N LYS A 242 -22.50 -8.02 -1.94
CA LYS A 242 -22.91 -8.58 -0.65
C LYS A 242 -21.73 -8.63 0.32
N PRO A 243 -21.92 -8.23 1.59
CA PRO A 243 -20.91 -8.47 2.60
C PRO A 243 -20.82 -9.97 2.88
N LEU A 244 -19.60 -10.50 2.88
CA LEU A 244 -19.30 -11.89 3.24
C LEU A 244 -19.04 -12.04 4.73
N THR A 245 -18.63 -10.96 5.41
CA THR A 245 -18.28 -10.97 6.83
C THR A 245 -18.76 -9.69 7.51
N HIS A 246 -18.98 -9.76 8.82
CA HIS A 246 -18.97 -8.57 9.65
C HIS A 246 -17.56 -7.97 9.81
N PRO A 247 -17.43 -6.72 10.29
CA PRO A 247 -16.14 -6.09 10.50
C PRO A 247 -15.24 -6.87 11.47
N ARG A 248 -14.04 -7.24 11.00
CA ARG A 248 -13.11 -8.13 11.72
C ARG A 248 -11.65 -7.80 11.44
N PRO A 249 -10.69 -8.17 12.30
CA PRO A 249 -9.28 -7.94 12.04
C PRO A 249 -8.83 -8.59 10.73
N TYR A 250 -8.02 -7.89 9.95
CA TYR A 250 -7.48 -8.42 8.71
C TYR A 250 -6.62 -9.66 8.94
N SER A 251 -6.84 -10.70 8.14
CA SER A 251 -6.06 -11.94 8.15
C SER A 251 -5.71 -12.33 6.71
N PRO A 252 -4.42 -12.32 6.32
CA PRO A 252 -3.98 -12.77 5.00
C PRO A 252 -4.43 -14.19 4.66
N LYS A 253 -4.47 -15.06 5.67
CA LYS A 253 -4.91 -16.45 5.51
C LYS A 253 -6.41 -16.53 5.19
N GLU A 254 -7.24 -15.77 5.91
CA GLU A 254 -8.68 -15.70 5.66
C GLU A 254 -8.98 -15.16 4.27
N LEU A 255 -8.27 -14.11 3.84
CA LEU A 255 -8.40 -13.57 2.50
C LEU A 255 -8.13 -14.64 1.43
N LEU A 256 -7.05 -15.42 1.56
CA LEU A 256 -6.73 -16.50 0.61
C LEU A 256 -7.78 -17.62 0.65
N GLU A 257 -8.29 -17.97 1.83
CA GLU A 257 -9.35 -18.98 1.98
C GLU A 257 -10.66 -18.53 1.29
N ILE A 258 -11.07 -17.27 1.49
CA ILE A 258 -12.23 -16.67 0.80
C ILE A 258 -11.99 -16.66 -0.71
N ALA A 259 -10.81 -16.19 -1.15
CA ALA A 259 -10.47 -16.11 -2.56
C ALA A 259 -10.52 -17.48 -3.26
N ASN A 260 -9.99 -18.50 -2.61
CA ASN A 260 -10.01 -19.88 -3.09
C ASN A 260 -11.42 -20.46 -3.12
N ALA A 261 -12.23 -20.19 -2.09
CA ALA A 261 -13.62 -20.64 -2.04
C ALA A 261 -14.50 -20.01 -3.14
N LEU A 262 -14.16 -18.78 -3.57
CA LEU A 262 -14.79 -18.09 -4.69
C LEU A 262 -14.24 -18.51 -6.07
N GLY A 263 -13.41 -19.56 -6.14
CA GLY A 263 -12.88 -20.08 -7.40
C GLY A 263 -11.69 -19.31 -7.98
N GLY A 264 -10.89 -18.65 -7.12
CA GLY A 264 -9.62 -18.02 -7.50
C GLY A 264 -9.63 -16.50 -7.54
N ALA A 265 -10.72 -15.84 -7.11
CA ALA A 265 -10.87 -14.38 -6.95
C ALA A 265 -10.18 -13.51 -8.01
N GLU A 266 -10.22 -13.95 -9.28
CA GLU A 266 -9.68 -13.18 -10.41
C GLU A 266 -10.43 -11.83 -10.53
N THR A 267 -11.73 -11.87 -10.21
CA THR A 267 -12.72 -10.79 -10.24
C THR A 267 -13.63 -10.80 -9.00
N GLY A 268 -14.32 -9.68 -8.77
CA GLY A 268 -15.46 -9.59 -7.88
C GLY A 268 -15.17 -9.57 -6.38
N LEU A 269 -13.96 -9.89 -5.91
CA LEU A 269 -13.61 -9.81 -4.48
C LEU A 269 -13.13 -8.41 -4.11
N TRP A 270 -13.66 -7.89 -3.01
CA TRP A 270 -13.27 -6.60 -2.42
C TRP A 270 -13.01 -6.71 -0.92
N VAL A 271 -11.99 -6.02 -0.44
CA VAL A 271 -11.65 -5.92 0.97
C VAL A 271 -11.74 -4.46 1.42
N GLU A 272 -12.84 -4.13 2.11
CA GLU A 272 -13.09 -2.78 2.61
C GLU A 272 -12.43 -2.59 3.99
N GLY A 273 -11.83 -1.43 4.24
CA GLY A 273 -11.11 -1.14 5.50
C GLY A 273 -9.62 -1.48 5.50
N LEU A 274 -9.11 -2.13 4.44
CA LEU A 274 -7.70 -2.54 4.34
C LEU A 274 -6.79 -1.38 3.91
N ASN A 275 -7.27 -0.56 2.99
CA ASN A 275 -6.62 0.69 2.60
C ASN A 275 -7.07 1.81 3.54
N GLY A 276 -6.38 2.95 3.63
CA GLY A 276 -6.87 4.09 4.42
C GLY A 276 -8.26 4.60 3.96
N PRO A 277 -8.94 5.43 4.78
CA PRO A 277 -10.26 5.96 4.42
C PRO A 277 -10.20 6.93 3.24
N GLY A 278 -9.10 7.67 3.10
CA GLY A 278 -8.89 8.63 2.02
C GLY A 278 -8.07 8.09 0.85
N PRO A 279 -7.71 8.96 -0.11
CA PRO A 279 -6.74 8.63 -1.15
C PRO A 279 -5.40 8.25 -0.52
N ASN A 280 -4.81 7.18 -1.04
CA ASN A 280 -3.43 6.78 -0.73
C ASN A 280 -2.46 7.71 -1.48
N ARG A 281 -1.19 7.69 -1.13
CA ARG A 281 -0.14 8.52 -1.71
C ARG A 281 0.79 7.67 -2.56
N ALA A 282 1.23 8.21 -3.68
CA ALA A 282 2.30 7.63 -4.49
C ALA A 282 3.10 8.72 -5.18
N LYS A 283 4.41 8.48 -5.38
CA LYS A 283 5.31 9.42 -6.06
C LYS A 283 5.24 10.82 -5.45
N ALA A 284 5.09 10.88 -4.12
CA ALA A 284 5.02 12.14 -3.39
C ALA A 284 6.37 12.89 -3.42
N VAL A 285 7.46 12.18 -3.74
CA VAL A 285 8.79 12.77 -3.91
C VAL A 285 8.97 13.25 -5.35
N GLN A 286 9.02 14.58 -5.52
CA GLN A 286 9.66 15.20 -6.66
C GLN A 286 11.17 15.25 -6.44
N THR A 287 11.95 14.68 -7.36
CA THR A 287 13.38 14.95 -7.41
C THR A 287 13.60 16.39 -7.84
N ALA A 288 14.09 17.23 -6.93
CA ALA A 288 14.73 18.49 -7.28
C ALA A 288 16.12 18.23 -7.87
N GLY A 289 16.17 17.62 -9.05
CA GLY A 289 17.35 17.63 -9.91
C GLY A 289 17.18 18.73 -10.96
N PRO A 290 18.19 19.60 -11.20
CA PRO A 290 18.09 20.53 -12.31
C PRO A 290 17.88 19.72 -13.61
N PRO A 291 16.91 20.07 -14.48
CA PRO A 291 16.54 19.24 -15.62
C PRO A 291 17.64 19.02 -16.67
N GLN A 292 18.83 19.62 -16.52
CA GLN A 292 19.78 19.76 -17.63
C GLN A 292 21.26 19.86 -17.25
N THR A 293 21.73 19.49 -16.05
CA THR A 293 23.20 19.39 -15.92
C THR A 293 23.65 18.05 -16.51
N PRO A 294 24.37 18.04 -17.65
CA PRO A 294 24.91 16.83 -18.24
C PRO A 294 26.21 16.48 -17.51
N PHE A 295 26.18 16.41 -16.18
CA PHE A 295 27.31 15.83 -15.47
C PHE A 295 27.27 14.34 -15.79
N PRO A 296 28.32 13.79 -16.42
CA PRO A 296 28.47 12.35 -16.53
C PRO A 296 28.63 11.83 -15.09
N GLY A 297 27.54 11.31 -14.52
CA GLY A 297 27.47 10.87 -13.13
C GLY A 297 26.47 11.63 -12.22
N SER A 298 25.67 12.58 -12.73
CA SER A 298 24.62 13.27 -11.93
C SER A 298 23.19 12.86 -12.27
N GLY A 299 22.97 11.67 -12.84
CA GLY A 299 21.69 11.04 -12.60
C GLY A 299 21.61 10.89 -11.09
N ALA A 300 20.74 11.64 -10.42
CA ALA A 300 20.36 11.29 -9.07
C ALA A 300 19.73 9.90 -9.22
N GLU A 301 20.56 8.85 -9.09
CA GLU A 301 20.09 7.48 -9.11
C GLU A 301 19.18 7.40 -7.92
N LEU A 302 17.88 7.46 -8.21
CA LEU A 302 16.90 7.18 -7.20
C LEU A 302 17.23 5.79 -6.65
N PRO A 303 17.27 5.63 -5.32
CA PRO A 303 17.65 4.38 -4.71
C PRO A 303 16.69 3.30 -5.20
N ASN A 304 17.25 2.30 -5.90
CA ASN A 304 16.49 1.18 -6.40
C ASN A 304 16.76 -0.06 -5.55
N LEU A 305 15.72 -0.84 -5.29
CA LEU A 305 15.73 -2.09 -4.55
C LEU A 305 15.49 -3.25 -5.50
N ARG A 306 16.16 -4.37 -5.26
CA ARG A 306 15.79 -5.65 -5.87
C ARG A 306 14.82 -6.36 -4.95
N VAL A 307 13.57 -6.47 -5.40
CA VAL A 307 12.53 -7.16 -4.66
C VAL A 307 12.10 -8.37 -5.45
N ALA A 308 12.19 -9.54 -4.82
CA ALA A 308 11.69 -10.78 -5.38
C ALA A 308 10.18 -10.85 -5.17
N VAL A 309 9.46 -11.12 -6.25
CA VAL A 309 7.99 -11.18 -6.25
C VAL A 309 7.55 -12.49 -6.89
N ARG A 310 6.49 -13.10 -6.36
CA ARG A 310 5.82 -14.28 -6.92
C ARG A 310 4.32 -14.25 -6.71
N LEU A 311 3.59 -15.09 -7.45
CA LEU A 311 2.16 -15.29 -7.20
C LEU A 311 1.97 -16.02 -5.85
N PRO A 312 0.85 -15.82 -5.14
CA PRO A 312 0.66 -16.39 -3.80
C PRO A 312 0.75 -17.92 -3.73
N ASP A 313 0.29 -18.61 -4.76
CA ASP A 313 0.28 -20.08 -4.82
C ASP A 313 1.43 -20.65 -5.66
N ALA A 314 2.33 -19.78 -6.14
CA ALA A 314 3.52 -20.15 -6.89
C ALA A 314 4.44 -21.06 -6.07
N PRO A 315 5.11 -22.05 -6.68
CA PRO A 315 6.21 -22.73 -6.02
C PRO A 315 7.34 -21.74 -5.67
N GLU A 316 8.16 -22.05 -4.67
CA GLU A 316 9.18 -21.11 -4.14
C GLU A 316 10.23 -20.68 -5.15
N TRP A 317 10.49 -21.48 -6.18
CA TRP A 317 11.45 -21.15 -7.24
C TRP A 317 10.86 -20.26 -8.35
N ALA A 318 9.53 -20.11 -8.42
CA ALA A 318 8.85 -19.33 -9.46
C ALA A 318 8.65 -17.87 -9.02
N TYR A 319 9.76 -17.14 -8.94
CA TYR A 319 9.76 -15.71 -8.63
C TYR A 319 10.57 -14.91 -9.67
N HIS A 320 10.38 -13.60 -9.67
CA HIS A 320 11.21 -12.68 -10.43
C HIS A 320 11.70 -11.54 -9.53
N GLU A 321 12.96 -11.14 -9.68
CA GLU A 321 13.52 -9.97 -9.01
C GLU A 321 13.29 -8.72 -9.86
N PHE A 322 12.46 -7.81 -9.35
CA PHE A 322 12.22 -6.54 -9.98
C PHE A 322 13.13 -5.47 -9.38
N ASN A 323 13.65 -4.59 -10.25
CA ASN A 323 14.23 -3.34 -9.83
C ASN A 323 13.10 -2.33 -9.55
N MET A 324 13.02 -1.83 -8.32
CA MET A 324 11.95 -0.96 -7.84
C MET A 324 12.50 0.29 -7.18
N LEU A 325 11.90 1.44 -7.47
CA LEU A 325 12.15 2.69 -6.77
C LEU A 325 11.80 2.57 -5.28
N ASP A 326 12.72 2.95 -4.39
CA ASP A 326 12.44 3.22 -2.98
C ASP A 326 11.78 4.59 -2.80
N ASP A 327 10.46 4.61 -2.89
CA ASP A 327 9.64 5.79 -2.61
C ASP A 327 9.06 5.70 -1.20
N THR A 328 9.65 6.48 -0.28
CA THR A 328 9.22 6.55 1.12
C THR A 328 7.86 7.21 1.32
N GLY A 329 7.36 7.92 0.30
CA GLY A 329 6.06 8.57 0.30
C GLY A 329 4.95 7.77 -0.38
N CYS A 330 5.24 6.54 -0.83
CA CYS A 330 4.26 5.68 -1.49
C CYS A 330 3.68 4.66 -0.50
N ASP A 331 2.35 4.69 -0.35
CA ASP A 331 1.64 3.80 0.57
C ASP A 331 1.58 2.35 0.06
N HIS A 332 1.70 2.15 -1.25
CA HIS A 332 1.55 0.85 -1.93
C HIS A 332 2.75 0.49 -2.78
N MET A 333 3.00 -0.82 -2.92
CA MET A 333 3.86 -1.30 -4.00
C MET A 333 3.15 -1.11 -5.34
N ILE A 334 3.84 -0.61 -6.36
CA ILE A 334 3.29 -0.43 -7.71
C ILE A 334 4.04 -1.33 -8.68
N LEU A 335 3.28 -2.19 -9.36
CA LEU A 335 3.72 -3.07 -10.43
C LEU A 335 2.92 -2.82 -11.71
N PHE A 336 3.37 -3.39 -12.82
CA PHE A 336 2.65 -3.36 -14.09
C PHE A 336 1.91 -4.66 -14.34
N TYR A 337 0.82 -4.62 -15.11
CA TYR A 337 0.12 -5.81 -15.55
C TYR A 337 1.05 -6.77 -16.31
N GLY A 338 1.98 -6.22 -17.11
CA GLY A 338 3.04 -6.99 -17.76
C GLY A 338 3.94 -7.79 -16.81
N ASP A 339 4.12 -7.31 -15.57
CA ASP A 339 4.87 -8.02 -14.54
C ASP A 339 4.10 -9.24 -14.04
N LEU A 340 2.78 -9.15 -13.92
CA LEU A 340 1.94 -10.31 -13.59
C LEU A 340 2.02 -11.37 -14.67
N VAL A 341 1.99 -10.97 -15.94
CA VAL A 341 2.16 -11.90 -17.07
C VAL A 341 3.53 -12.57 -17.04
N LEU A 342 4.60 -11.82 -16.72
CA LEU A 342 5.93 -12.39 -16.54
C LEU A 342 5.95 -13.44 -15.41
N LEU A 343 5.38 -13.12 -14.25
CA LEU A 343 5.31 -14.03 -13.11
C LEU A 343 4.52 -15.30 -13.43
N GLN A 344 3.38 -15.18 -14.12
CA GLN A 344 2.63 -16.34 -14.62
C GLN A 344 3.50 -17.22 -15.53
N ASN A 345 4.24 -16.61 -16.46
CA ASN A 345 5.12 -17.35 -17.36
C ASN A 345 6.23 -18.10 -16.61
N MET A 346 6.71 -17.58 -15.47
CA MET A 346 7.70 -18.27 -14.63
C MET A 346 7.16 -19.56 -14.01
N GLU A 347 5.84 -19.70 -13.86
CA GLU A 347 5.21 -20.94 -13.38
C GLU A 347 4.94 -21.95 -14.49
N SER A 348 5.34 -21.67 -15.74
CA SER A 348 5.10 -22.60 -16.84
C SER A 348 5.77 -23.94 -16.58
N ASP A 349 5.01 -25.02 -16.68
CA ASP A 349 5.54 -26.36 -16.47
C ASP A 349 6.47 -26.80 -17.62
N ALA A 350 7.07 -27.98 -17.50
CA ALA A 350 7.95 -28.54 -18.53
C ALA A 350 7.26 -28.77 -19.90
N THR A 351 5.92 -28.76 -19.93
CA THR A 351 5.12 -28.88 -21.15
C THR A 351 4.80 -27.51 -21.78
N GLY A 352 5.19 -26.42 -21.11
CA GLY A 352 4.87 -25.05 -21.50
C GLY A 352 3.45 -24.63 -21.11
N HIS A 353 2.79 -25.36 -20.21
CA HIS A 353 1.50 -24.96 -19.68
C HIS A 353 1.71 -23.86 -18.63
N THR A 354 1.32 -22.64 -18.98
CA THR A 354 1.29 -21.50 -18.07
C THR A 354 0.01 -21.52 -17.25
N PRO A 355 0.08 -21.54 -15.90
CA PRO A 355 -1.11 -21.41 -15.07
C PRO A 355 -1.88 -20.15 -15.43
N THR A 356 -3.21 -20.27 -15.52
CA THR A 356 -4.07 -19.11 -15.74
C THR A 356 -4.32 -18.33 -14.45
N THR A 357 -3.80 -18.79 -13.32
CA THR A 357 -4.04 -18.22 -12.00
C THR A 357 -3.59 -16.76 -11.97
N ILE A 358 -4.54 -15.87 -11.69
CA ILE A 358 -4.27 -14.46 -11.43
C ILE A 358 -4.29 -14.28 -9.91
N PRO A 359 -3.36 -13.49 -9.32
CA PRO A 359 -3.38 -13.29 -7.89
C PRO A 359 -4.71 -12.67 -7.40
N PRO A 360 -5.15 -12.99 -6.17
CA PRO A 360 -6.42 -12.51 -5.63
C PRO A 360 -6.57 -10.99 -5.73
N LEU A 361 -7.68 -10.56 -6.29
CA LEU A 361 -8.11 -9.16 -6.32
C LEU A 361 -8.62 -8.75 -4.93
N THR A 362 -8.24 -7.56 -4.47
CA THR A 362 -8.71 -7.00 -3.19
C THR A 362 -9.48 -5.69 -3.35
N GLY A 363 -9.64 -5.22 -4.58
CA GLY A 363 -10.42 -4.04 -4.93
C GLY A 363 -9.65 -3.05 -5.81
N VAL A 364 -9.98 -1.77 -5.66
CA VAL A 364 -9.34 -0.64 -6.33
C VAL A 364 -8.86 0.35 -5.27
N ILE A 365 -7.66 0.88 -5.46
CA ILE A 365 -7.18 2.02 -4.67
C ILE A 365 -7.37 3.32 -5.43
N HIS A 366 -7.75 4.34 -4.67
CA HIS A 366 -7.70 5.75 -5.07
C HIS A 366 -6.38 6.31 -4.55
N THR A 367 -5.57 6.89 -5.43
CA THR A 367 -4.24 7.39 -5.12
C THR A 367 -4.09 8.83 -5.57
N ILE A 368 -3.59 9.71 -4.70
CA ILE A 368 -3.12 11.05 -5.04
C ILE A 368 -1.63 10.99 -5.37
N MET A 369 -1.28 11.54 -6.53
CA MET A 369 0.08 11.63 -7.03
C MET A 369 0.76 12.90 -6.49
N GLY A 370 2.10 12.97 -6.51
CA GLY A 370 2.85 14.14 -6.03
C GLY A 370 2.57 15.45 -6.77
N ASP A 371 1.95 15.42 -7.95
CA ASP A 371 1.48 16.60 -8.69
C ASP A 371 0.04 17.02 -8.35
N GLY A 372 -0.61 16.31 -7.42
CA GLY A 372 -1.99 16.52 -7.02
C GLY A 372 -3.03 15.82 -7.90
N SER A 373 -2.61 15.13 -8.97
CA SER A 373 -3.53 14.34 -9.80
C SER A 373 -3.97 13.05 -9.09
N TYR A 374 -5.09 12.48 -9.55
CA TYR A 374 -5.60 11.21 -9.04
C TYR A 374 -5.34 10.05 -10.01
N SER A 375 -5.07 8.88 -9.45
CA SER A 375 -4.93 7.62 -10.17
C SER A 375 -5.74 6.53 -9.46
N TYR A 376 -6.31 5.62 -10.26
CA TYR A 376 -7.06 4.46 -9.77
C TYR A 376 -6.45 3.19 -10.35
N GLN A 377 -6.21 2.20 -9.49
CA GLN A 377 -5.49 0.97 -9.85
C GLN A 377 -6.12 -0.22 -9.16
N TYR A 378 -6.21 -1.34 -9.87
CA TYR A 378 -6.55 -2.61 -9.27
C TYR A 378 -5.48 -3.02 -8.26
N VAL A 379 -5.90 -3.63 -7.15
CA VAL A 379 -4.98 -4.10 -6.11
C VAL A 379 -5.05 -5.60 -5.98
N ARG A 380 -3.89 -6.25 -6.09
CA ARG A 380 -3.76 -7.70 -5.99
C ARG A 380 -2.79 -8.10 -4.89
N MET A 381 -3.00 -9.27 -4.29
CA MET A 381 -2.07 -9.82 -3.30
C MET A 381 -0.93 -10.56 -3.99
N LEU A 382 0.30 -10.21 -3.67
CA LEU A 382 1.50 -10.90 -4.14
C LEU A 382 2.39 -11.30 -2.98
N ARG A 383 3.27 -12.27 -3.22
CA ARG A 383 4.27 -12.69 -2.25
C ARG A 383 5.60 -12.02 -2.54
N LEU A 384 6.17 -11.40 -1.52
CA LEU A 384 7.39 -10.60 -1.60
C LEU A 384 8.49 -11.17 -0.72
N ALA A 385 9.71 -11.03 -1.19
CA ALA A 385 10.93 -11.26 -0.44
C ALA A 385 12.04 -10.33 -0.93
N MET A 386 13.10 -10.21 -0.14
CA MET A 386 14.33 -9.51 -0.51
C MET A 386 15.50 -10.45 -0.27
N PHE A 387 16.49 -10.46 -1.17
CA PHE A 387 17.69 -11.27 -1.04
C PHE A 387 18.90 -10.39 -0.70
N GLY A 388 19.78 -10.90 0.15
CA GLY A 388 20.95 -10.18 0.61
C GLY A 388 22.08 -10.28 -0.40
N ASP A 389 22.73 -9.15 -0.68
CA ASP A 389 23.82 -9.06 -1.67
C ASP A 389 24.99 -10.00 -1.36
N ASN A 390 25.27 -10.24 -0.07
CA ASN A 390 26.50 -10.92 0.36
C ASN A 390 26.43 -12.45 0.29
N ASN A 391 25.24 -13.03 0.44
CA ASN A 391 25.06 -14.49 0.51
C ASN A 391 24.02 -15.02 -0.47
N GLY A 392 23.31 -14.16 -1.21
CA GLY A 392 22.14 -14.52 -2.02
C GLY A 392 21.01 -15.14 -1.20
N GLY A 393 21.12 -15.12 0.13
CA GLY A 393 20.16 -15.66 1.06
C GLY A 393 19.00 -14.69 1.24
N MET A 394 17.82 -15.23 1.51
CA MET A 394 16.65 -14.38 1.74
C MET A 394 16.80 -13.60 3.04
N MET A 395 16.64 -12.29 2.96
CA MET A 395 16.71 -11.38 4.09
C MET A 395 15.44 -11.37 4.92
N THR A 396 14.30 -11.80 4.39
CA THR A 396 13.10 -11.89 5.22
C THR A 396 13.25 -13.11 6.15
N ASN A 397 13.18 -12.86 7.46
CA ASN A 397 13.33 -13.85 8.53
C ASN A 397 12.85 -15.26 8.12
N ALA A 398 13.74 -16.24 8.18
CA ALA A 398 13.44 -17.68 8.11
C ALA A 398 12.79 -18.20 6.81
N GLY A 399 13.09 -17.64 5.63
CA GLY A 399 12.51 -18.20 4.41
C GLY A 399 11.03 -17.84 4.21
N ILE A 400 10.54 -16.81 4.91
CA ILE A 400 9.14 -16.39 4.86
C ILE A 400 8.92 -15.34 3.77
N TRP A 401 8.00 -15.65 2.87
CA TRP A 401 7.47 -14.69 1.88
C TRP A 401 6.30 -13.92 2.49
N ASP A 402 6.33 -12.60 2.41
CA ASP A 402 5.25 -11.74 2.92
C ASP A 402 4.15 -11.58 1.88
N LEU A 403 2.89 -11.71 2.28
CA LEU A 403 1.75 -11.43 1.41
C LEU A 403 1.40 -9.94 1.49
N VAL A 404 1.55 -9.21 0.38
CA VAL A 404 1.45 -7.74 0.33
C VAL A 404 0.48 -7.30 -0.77
N GLN A 405 -0.24 -6.21 -0.51
CA GLN A 405 -1.06 -5.54 -1.52
C GLN A 405 -0.18 -4.77 -2.51
N CYS A 406 -0.37 -5.04 -3.79
CA CYS A 406 0.31 -4.38 -4.87
C CYS A 406 -0.72 -3.73 -5.80
N ALA A 407 -0.55 -2.43 -6.03
CA ALA A 407 -1.28 -1.70 -7.05
C ALA A 407 -0.76 -2.09 -8.44
N ILE A 408 -1.67 -2.45 -9.33
CA ILE A 408 -1.35 -2.93 -10.67
C ILE A 408 -1.71 -1.85 -11.67
N LYS A 409 -0.69 -1.27 -12.28
CA LYS A 409 -0.80 -0.33 -13.40
C LYS A 409 -0.98 -1.09 -14.71
N ASP A 410 -1.75 -0.52 -15.63
CA ASP A 410 -1.89 -1.09 -16.97
C ASP A 410 -0.57 -1.13 -17.75
N GLY A 411 -0.50 -2.06 -18.71
CA GLY A 411 0.58 -2.12 -19.69
C GLY A 411 1.87 -2.75 -19.17
N TYR A 412 3.00 -2.31 -19.73
CA TYR A 412 4.35 -2.74 -19.41
C TYR A 412 5.18 -1.54 -18.95
N GLN A 413 6.29 -1.79 -18.26
CA GLN A 413 7.27 -0.73 -18.03
C GLN A 413 7.95 -0.36 -19.36
N GLU A 414 7.44 0.66 -20.05
CA GLU A 414 7.98 1.12 -21.33
C GLU A 414 9.00 2.27 -21.19
N ASN A 415 8.90 3.05 -20.11
CA ASN A 415 9.70 4.25 -19.90
C ASN A 415 10.37 4.21 -18.51
N ILE A 416 11.61 4.70 -18.45
CA ILE A 416 12.36 4.93 -17.20
C ILE A 416 11.57 5.86 -16.27
N ALA A 417 10.81 6.82 -16.77
CA ALA A 417 10.00 7.71 -15.93
C ALA A 417 8.82 7.00 -15.23
N ASP A 418 8.46 5.80 -15.68
CA ASP A 418 7.39 5.00 -15.10
C ASP A 418 7.96 3.84 -14.29
N GLU A 419 8.48 4.18 -13.11
CA GLU A 419 9.16 3.22 -12.26
C GLU A 419 8.18 2.35 -11.49
N ARG A 420 8.53 1.07 -11.31
CA ARG A 420 7.97 0.23 -10.25
C ARG A 420 8.34 0.86 -8.91
N VAL A 421 7.46 0.77 -7.94
CA VAL A 421 7.67 1.39 -6.63
C VAL A 421 7.58 0.33 -5.56
N CYS A 422 8.53 0.26 -4.64
CA CYS A 422 8.52 -0.76 -3.60
C CYS A 422 7.42 -0.52 -2.54
N GLY A 423 6.96 0.72 -2.43
CA GLY A 423 6.03 1.17 -1.40
C GLY A 423 6.63 1.07 0.00
N ILE A 424 5.76 1.03 1.00
CA ILE A 424 6.17 1.08 2.40
C ILE A 424 6.62 -0.28 2.98
N TRP A 425 6.42 -1.39 2.27
CA TRP A 425 6.66 -2.76 2.76
C TRP A 425 8.07 -2.97 3.33
N SER A 426 9.11 -2.56 2.59
CA SER A 426 10.50 -2.77 2.98
C SER A 426 10.82 -2.12 4.34
N ARG A 427 10.22 -0.96 4.63
CA ARG A 427 10.42 -0.18 5.85
C ARG A 427 9.60 -0.68 7.03
N TYR A 428 8.46 -1.32 6.79
CA TYR A 428 7.73 -2.04 7.83
C TYR A 428 8.42 -3.34 8.22
N LYS A 429 9.09 -4.00 7.26
CA LYS A 429 9.65 -5.34 7.46
C LYS A 429 11.10 -5.34 7.91
N LEU A 430 11.92 -4.42 7.39
CA LEU A 430 13.37 -4.43 7.54
C LEU A 430 13.84 -3.15 8.23
N TYR A 431 14.91 -3.29 9.02
CA TYR A 431 15.72 -2.14 9.41
C TYR A 431 16.29 -1.49 8.15
N THR A 432 16.29 -0.16 8.12
CA THR A 432 16.78 0.63 6.99
C THR A 432 17.80 1.65 7.51
N GLY A 433 18.91 1.82 6.79
CA GLY A 433 19.97 2.76 7.16
C GLY A 433 20.56 3.46 5.95
N THR A 434 21.04 4.69 6.15
CA THR A 434 21.78 5.46 5.13
C THR A 434 23.04 6.04 5.78
N CYS A 435 24.13 6.15 5.01
CA CYS A 435 25.38 6.75 5.49
C CYS A 435 25.68 8.03 4.69
N PRO A 436 26.14 9.13 5.33
CA PRO A 436 26.59 10.32 4.62
C PRO A 436 28.01 10.13 4.03
N ASP A 437 28.30 8.98 3.41
CA ASP A 437 29.57 8.66 2.75
C ASP A 437 29.58 9.02 1.26
N GLN A 438 28.49 9.65 0.78
CA GLN A 438 28.25 10.01 -0.62
C GLN A 438 28.09 8.81 -1.56
N SER A 439 27.96 7.59 -1.03
CA SER A 439 27.68 6.43 -1.85
C SER A 439 26.26 6.46 -2.43
N GLY A 440 25.36 7.25 -1.84
CA GLY A 440 23.93 7.25 -2.17
C GLY A 440 23.24 5.93 -1.82
N ARG A 441 23.90 5.03 -1.08
CA ARG A 441 23.38 3.70 -0.77
C ARG A 441 22.40 3.74 0.38
N ILE A 442 21.38 2.90 0.24
CA ILE A 442 20.47 2.52 1.31
C ILE A 442 20.76 1.08 1.68
N TYR A 443 20.90 0.84 2.97
CA TYR A 443 21.17 -0.45 3.56
C TYR A 443 19.87 -1.00 4.15
N PHE A 444 19.61 -2.28 3.91
CA PHE A 444 18.48 -3.01 4.48
C PHE A 444 19.00 -4.22 5.25
N SER A 445 18.29 -4.61 6.32
CA SER A 445 18.58 -5.82 7.09
C SER A 445 17.37 -6.21 7.94
N ASP A 446 17.12 -7.49 8.13
CA ASP A 446 16.14 -8.01 9.10
C ASP A 446 16.65 -7.99 10.54
N ASN A 447 17.94 -7.74 10.73
CA ASN A 447 18.59 -7.73 12.03
C ASN A 447 19.23 -6.36 12.31
N ARG A 448 18.89 -5.77 13.47
CA ARG A 448 19.44 -4.49 13.89
C ARG A 448 20.96 -4.50 14.02
N VAL A 449 21.55 -5.59 14.53
CA VAL A 449 22.99 -5.72 14.71
C VAL A 449 23.70 -5.77 13.36
N ASP A 450 23.18 -6.55 12.42
CA ASP A 450 23.74 -6.65 11.07
C ASP A 450 23.62 -5.33 10.33
N MET A 451 22.49 -4.61 10.46
CA MET A 451 22.34 -3.24 9.98
C MET A 451 23.43 -2.32 10.51
N LEU A 452 23.64 -2.29 11.83
CA LEU A 452 24.64 -1.43 12.46
C LEU A 452 26.07 -1.78 12.06
N ASN A 453 26.34 -3.04 11.72
CA ASN A 453 27.65 -3.48 11.22
C ASN A 453 27.84 -3.20 9.72
N ALA A 454 26.77 -3.22 8.94
CA ALA A 454 26.80 -3.01 7.50
C ALA A 454 26.89 -1.53 7.11
N VAL A 455 26.22 -0.65 7.87
CA VAL A 455 26.25 0.80 7.61
C VAL A 455 27.64 1.35 7.98
N PRO A 456 28.39 1.94 7.02
CA PRO A 456 29.72 2.46 7.29
C PRO A 456 29.71 3.51 8.40
N SER A 457 30.71 3.49 9.28
CA SER A 457 30.89 4.57 10.26
C SER A 457 31.48 5.81 9.57
N THR A 458 30.96 6.99 9.92
CA THR A 458 31.40 8.28 9.36
C THR A 458 32.85 8.63 9.67
N ILE A 459 33.51 7.89 10.56
CA ILE A 459 34.89 8.09 11.01
C ILE A 459 35.91 7.95 9.85
N HIS A 460 35.53 7.30 8.74
CA HIS A 460 36.42 7.05 7.60
C HIS A 460 36.04 7.78 6.31
N ALA A 461 34.98 8.58 6.29
CA ALA A 461 34.68 9.39 5.12
C ALA A 461 35.65 10.59 5.11
N PRO A 462 36.58 10.69 4.14
CA PRO A 462 37.55 11.78 4.13
C PRO A 462 36.78 13.11 4.06
N ALA A 463 37.04 13.99 5.04
CA ALA A 463 36.46 15.33 5.13
C ALA A 463 36.56 16.14 3.82
N SER A 464 37.54 15.80 2.97
CA SER A 464 37.77 16.43 1.66
C SER A 464 36.70 16.13 0.60
N ARG A 465 35.80 15.16 0.82
CA ARG A 465 34.66 14.94 -0.08
C ARG A 465 33.43 15.74 0.33
N PHE A 466 33.30 16.18 1.58
CA PHE A 466 32.07 16.78 2.14
C PHE A 466 31.71 18.19 1.67
N LEU A 467 32.42 18.75 0.70
CA LEU A 467 32.03 19.99 0.07
C LEU A 467 31.72 19.72 -1.40
N PRO A 468 30.43 19.71 -1.83
CA PRO A 468 30.16 20.44 -3.05
C PRO A 468 30.67 21.86 -2.77
N HIS A 469 31.77 22.24 -3.39
CA HIS A 469 32.00 23.64 -3.69
C HIS A 469 30.86 24.07 -4.63
N SER A 470 29.65 24.24 -4.09
CA SER A 470 28.76 25.22 -4.62
C SER A 470 29.39 26.54 -4.21
N PRO A 471 29.92 27.35 -5.14
CA PRO A 471 30.07 28.74 -4.82
C PRO A 471 28.64 29.23 -4.59
N ILE A 472 28.22 29.30 -3.33
CA ILE A 472 27.32 30.37 -2.92
C ILE A 472 28.19 31.62 -3.04
N GLU A 473 28.46 32.02 -4.28
CA GLU A 473 28.67 33.42 -4.58
C GLU A 473 27.41 34.08 -4.07
N THR A 474 27.60 34.86 -3.03
CA THR A 474 26.70 35.90 -2.58
C THR A 474 26.45 36.82 -3.77
N ALA A 475 25.55 36.41 -4.66
CA ALA A 475 24.90 37.29 -5.59
C ALA A 475 24.06 38.24 -4.74
N HIS A 476 24.67 39.33 -4.30
CA HIS A 476 23.98 40.55 -3.91
C HIS A 476 23.31 41.14 -5.17
N GLY A 477 22.37 40.40 -5.74
CA GLY A 477 21.38 40.90 -6.68
C GLY A 477 20.17 41.30 -5.86
N ILE A 478 19.84 42.60 -5.86
CA ILE A 478 18.63 43.14 -5.25
C ILE A 478 17.44 42.35 -5.80
N TYR A 479 16.85 41.49 -4.98
CA TYR A 479 15.58 40.86 -5.27
C TYR A 479 14.51 41.96 -5.26
N GLN A 480 14.09 42.41 -6.45
CA GLN A 480 12.84 43.13 -6.59
C GLN A 480 11.73 42.08 -6.67
N PRO A 481 10.80 42.02 -5.71
CA PRO A 481 9.66 41.14 -5.83
C PRO A 481 8.86 41.52 -7.09
N PRO A 482 8.30 40.54 -7.83
CA PRO A 482 7.41 40.83 -8.94
C PRO A 482 6.20 41.64 -8.44
N PRO A 483 5.65 42.55 -9.27
CA PRO A 483 4.46 43.30 -8.89
C PRO A 483 3.30 42.35 -8.61
N ILE A 484 2.66 42.55 -7.46
CA ILE A 484 1.45 41.84 -7.04
C ILE A 484 0.39 42.01 -8.15
N PRO A 485 -0.15 40.92 -8.72
CA PRO A 485 -1.27 41.02 -9.66
C PRO A 485 -2.49 41.62 -8.97
N ASN A 486 -3.17 42.55 -9.64
CA ASN A 486 -4.37 43.22 -9.14
C ASN A 486 -5.44 42.21 -8.69
N ALA A 487 -5.99 42.43 -7.49
CA ALA A 487 -6.98 41.60 -6.80
C ALA A 487 -8.37 41.49 -7.47
N ASN A 488 -8.53 41.95 -8.72
CA ASN A 488 -9.79 41.97 -9.46
C ASN A 488 -9.86 40.95 -10.61
N SER A 489 -9.04 39.90 -10.62
CA SER A 489 -9.01 38.90 -11.70
C SER A 489 -9.38 37.47 -11.29
N PHE A 490 -9.98 37.27 -10.11
CA PHE A 490 -10.58 35.98 -9.76
C PHE A 490 -11.93 35.81 -10.47
N THR A 491 -11.94 35.09 -11.58
CA THR A 491 -13.15 34.49 -12.16
C THR A 491 -13.59 33.28 -11.34
N ASN A 492 -14.91 33.09 -11.24
CA ASN A 492 -15.61 32.05 -10.45
C ASN A 492 -15.04 30.62 -10.61
N PRO A 493 -15.05 29.79 -9.54
CA PRO A 493 -14.52 28.43 -9.54
C PRO A 493 -15.49 27.37 -10.10
N LEU A 494 -16.19 27.63 -11.22
CA LEU A 494 -17.16 26.67 -11.79
C LEU A 494 -16.94 26.25 -13.25
N ASP A 495 -15.85 26.66 -13.89
CA ASP A 495 -15.50 26.19 -15.24
C ASP A 495 -14.24 25.31 -15.19
N LEU A 496 -14.43 24.01 -15.01
CA LEU A 496 -13.40 23.00 -15.27
C LEU A 496 -13.20 22.88 -16.80
N PRO A 497 -11.96 22.92 -17.31
CA PRO A 497 -11.70 22.55 -18.69
C PRO A 497 -11.86 21.03 -18.84
N THR A 498 -12.69 20.61 -19.80
CA THR A 498 -12.72 19.22 -20.29
C THR A 498 -11.33 18.82 -20.77
N ALA A 499 -10.66 17.96 -20.00
CA ALA A 499 -9.43 17.31 -20.41
C ALA A 499 -9.72 16.33 -21.55
N THR A 500 -9.26 16.64 -22.76
CA THR A 500 -9.12 15.63 -23.82
C THR A 500 -8.00 14.68 -23.41
N GLY A 501 -8.38 13.48 -22.95
CA GLY A 501 -7.43 12.45 -22.53
C GLY A 501 -6.50 11.99 -23.65
N PRO A 502 -5.27 11.53 -23.33
CA PRO A 502 -4.40 10.89 -24.31
C PRO A 502 -5.02 9.58 -24.80
N GLY A 503 -4.92 9.33 -26.10
CA GLY A 503 -5.55 8.20 -26.78
C GLY A 503 -5.18 6.86 -26.15
N VAL A 504 -6.20 6.03 -25.95
CA VAL A 504 -6.10 4.63 -25.51
C VAL A 504 -5.09 3.87 -26.38
N PRO A 505 -4.04 3.23 -25.81
CA PRO A 505 -3.19 2.33 -26.56
C PRO A 505 -4.02 1.13 -27.05
N LYS A 506 -3.98 0.86 -28.36
CA LYS A 506 -4.65 -0.30 -28.94
C LYS A 506 -3.99 -1.57 -28.40
N ILE A 507 -4.78 -2.41 -27.73
CA ILE A 507 -4.39 -3.75 -27.27
C ILE A 507 -3.83 -4.55 -28.48
N PRO A 508 -2.65 -5.17 -28.37
CA PRO A 508 -2.11 -6.03 -29.41
C PRO A 508 -3.10 -7.15 -29.80
N PRO A 509 -3.29 -7.45 -31.11
CA PRO A 509 -4.31 -8.39 -31.58
C PRO A 509 -4.25 -9.81 -30.98
N HIS A 510 -3.08 -10.23 -30.50
CA HIS A 510 -2.89 -11.54 -29.89
C HIS A 510 -3.45 -11.65 -28.46
N ILE A 511 -3.65 -10.52 -27.77
CA ILE A 511 -4.27 -10.46 -26.43
C ILE A 511 -5.80 -10.46 -26.55
N ALA A 512 -6.36 -9.72 -27.53
CA ALA A 512 -7.79 -9.72 -27.82
C ALA A 512 -8.32 -11.11 -28.23
N ALA A 513 -7.50 -11.92 -28.90
CA ALA A 513 -7.86 -13.27 -29.34
C ALA A 513 -8.05 -14.27 -28.17
N ARG A 514 -7.34 -14.09 -27.04
CA ARG A 514 -7.51 -14.95 -25.86
C ARG A 514 -8.78 -14.62 -25.06
N TYR A 515 -9.22 -13.36 -25.07
CA TYR A 515 -10.47 -12.94 -24.44
C TYR A 515 -11.72 -13.35 -25.22
N ALA A 516 -11.68 -13.29 -26.56
CA ALA A 516 -12.82 -13.66 -27.40
C ALA A 516 -13.14 -15.17 -27.37
N LEU A 517 -12.16 -16.04 -27.10
CA LEU A 517 -12.34 -17.49 -27.03
C LEU A 517 -13.10 -17.97 -25.77
N ARG A 518 -13.16 -17.16 -24.71
CA ARG A 518 -13.91 -17.48 -23.47
C ARG A 518 -15.41 -17.15 -23.56
N GLN A 519 -15.79 -16.15 -24.36
CA GLN A 519 -17.19 -15.72 -24.55
C GLN A 519 -17.98 -16.64 -25.49
N GLY A 520 -17.32 -17.52 -26.26
CA GLY A 520 -17.94 -18.35 -27.31
C GLY A 520 -18.48 -19.72 -26.87
N GLN A 521 -18.27 -20.16 -25.62
CA GLN A 521 -18.64 -21.53 -25.19
C GLN A 521 -19.95 -21.61 -24.38
N GLY A 522 -20.74 -20.54 -24.30
CA GLY A 522 -21.93 -20.45 -23.45
C GLY A 522 -23.30 -20.58 -24.11
N GLN A 523 -23.44 -21.00 -25.37
CA GLN A 523 -24.76 -21.20 -26.00
C GLN A 523 -24.84 -22.49 -26.82
N GLY A 524 -25.36 -23.55 -26.18
CA GLY A 524 -25.64 -24.84 -26.78
C GLY A 524 -27.06 -25.34 -26.46
N GLN A 525 -28.01 -24.89 -27.28
CA GLN A 525 -29.22 -25.59 -27.78
C GLN A 525 -30.11 -26.41 -26.81
N GLY A 526 -31.25 -25.82 -26.46
CA GLY A 526 -32.47 -26.58 -26.16
C GLY A 526 -33.38 -26.64 -27.40
N GLN A 527 -33.47 -27.81 -28.04
CA GLN A 527 -34.50 -28.09 -29.06
C GLN A 527 -35.76 -28.63 -28.38
N GLY A 528 -36.82 -27.83 -28.38
CA GLY A 528 -38.19 -28.28 -28.14
C GLY A 528 -38.85 -28.65 -29.46
N SER A 529 -39.28 -29.90 -29.58
CA SER A 529 -40.17 -30.41 -30.62
C SER A 529 -41.60 -30.47 -30.07
N VAL A 530 -42.61 -30.22 -30.91
CA VAL A 530 -43.99 -30.80 -31.00
C VAL A 530 -44.84 -29.83 -31.87
N PRO A 531 -45.84 -30.26 -32.66
CA PRO A 531 -46.01 -31.48 -33.47
C PRO A 531 -45.92 -31.22 -34.99
#